data_AF-A0AAP0FSV5-F1
#
_entry.id   AF-A0AAP0FSV5-F1
#
_cell.length_a   1.000
_cell.length_b   1.000
_cell.length_c   1.000
_cell.angle_alpha   90.00
_cell.angle_beta   90.00
_cell.angle_gamma   90.00
#
_symmetry.space_group_name_H-M   'P 1'
#
loop_
_entity.id
_entity.type
_entity.pdbx_description
1 polymer ?
#
loop_
_entity_poly.entity_id
_entity_poly.type
_entity_poly.pdbx_seq_one_letter_code
_entity_poly.pdbx_strand_id
1 'polypeptide(L)'
;MEKRVWSVTYAERIQTLQWEAFCHPRTEAILPIVYEFYANAKSIEGEIVTARGNEVDFSAEIISGMFNLEDQGHDNYAKILNKVSLKKITVTVCCTPTPEWASKTQKVLNTSCLTREAKVWLLFINVSIMPTRHPNTIALDKGALIYGIIKGL
;
A
#
# COMPACT_ATOMS: atom_id res chain seq x y z
N MET A 1 34.82 10.76 -10.07
CA MET A 1 33.60 11.06 -10.87
C MET A 1 32.74 9.82 -10.78
N GLU A 2 31.84 9.81 -9.79
CA GLU A 2 31.06 8.64 -9.38
C GLU A 2 29.90 8.44 -10.37
N LYS A 3 29.82 7.26 -10.98
CA LYS A 3 28.82 6.95 -11.99
C LYS A 3 27.45 6.94 -11.33
N ARG A 4 26.58 7.89 -11.70
CA ARG A 4 25.14 7.83 -11.42
C ARG A 4 24.58 6.59 -12.13
N VAL A 5 24.37 5.52 -11.37
CA VAL A 5 23.56 4.38 -11.79
C VAL A 5 22.14 4.90 -11.95
N TRP A 6 21.69 5.07 -13.18
CA TRP A 6 20.30 5.41 -13.44
C TRP A 6 19.44 4.24 -12.98
N SER A 7 18.58 4.56 -12.02
CA SER A 7 17.66 3.68 -11.31
C SER A 7 16.83 2.82 -12.26
N VAL A 8 16.66 1.56 -11.87
CA VAL A 8 15.60 0.65 -12.35
C VAL A 8 14.32 1.46 -12.60
N THR A 9 13.76 1.38 -13.80
CA THR A 9 12.54 2.12 -14.15
C THR A 9 11.36 1.64 -13.29
N TYR A 10 10.33 2.46 -13.08
CA TYR A 10 9.14 2.03 -12.31
C TYR A 10 8.50 0.76 -12.90
N ALA A 11 8.55 0.61 -14.23
CA ALA A 11 8.09 -0.57 -14.94
C ALA A 11 8.93 -1.81 -14.61
N GLU A 12 10.26 -1.69 -14.58
CA GLU A 12 11.15 -2.80 -14.19
C GLU A 12 10.94 -3.22 -12.73
N ARG A 13 10.63 -2.27 -11.82
CA ARG A 13 10.24 -2.61 -10.44
C ARG A 13 8.91 -3.34 -10.38
N ILE A 14 7.91 -2.92 -11.15
CA ILE A 14 6.62 -3.62 -11.24
C ILE A 14 6.83 -5.06 -11.73
N GLN A 15 7.67 -5.26 -12.74
CA GLN A 15 8.00 -6.60 -13.26
C GLN A 15 8.76 -7.45 -12.23
N THR A 16 9.75 -6.88 -11.56
CA THR A 16 10.51 -7.57 -10.51
C THR A 16 9.62 -8.02 -9.35
N LEU A 17 8.58 -7.24 -9.04
CA LEU A 17 7.62 -7.54 -7.98
C LEU A 17 6.43 -8.40 -8.45
N GLN A 18 6.35 -8.75 -9.75
CA GLN A 18 5.20 -9.45 -10.35
C GLN A 18 3.87 -8.69 -10.13
N TRP A 19 3.93 -7.35 -10.18
CA TRP A 19 2.79 -6.45 -9.88
C TRP A 19 2.01 -6.01 -11.12
N GLU A 20 2.23 -6.64 -12.27
CA GLU A 20 1.54 -6.33 -13.53
C GLU A 20 0.03 -6.48 -13.38
N ALA A 21 -0.43 -7.47 -12.61
CA ALA A 21 -1.86 -7.69 -12.34
C ALA A 21 -2.53 -6.46 -11.71
N PHE A 22 -1.81 -5.70 -10.87
CA PHE A 22 -2.31 -4.47 -10.25
C PHE A 22 -2.38 -3.27 -11.19
N CYS A 23 -1.77 -3.36 -12.38
CA CYS A 23 -1.77 -2.30 -13.39
C CYS A 23 -2.92 -2.43 -14.39
N HIS A 24 -3.61 -3.57 -14.41
CA HIS A 24 -4.73 -3.79 -15.32
C HIS A 24 -5.97 -3.03 -14.85
N PRO A 25 -6.70 -2.35 -15.75
CA PRO A 25 -7.99 -1.74 -15.40
C PRO A 25 -8.92 -2.81 -14.84
N ARG A 26 -9.39 -2.62 -13.60
CA ARG A 26 -10.38 -3.53 -13.03
C ARG A 26 -11.73 -3.30 -13.69
N THR A 27 -12.44 -4.39 -13.98
CA THR A 27 -13.86 -4.37 -14.40
C THR A 27 -14.71 -3.59 -13.40
N GLU A 28 -15.80 -2.99 -13.87
CA GLU A 28 -16.75 -2.28 -13.01
C GLU A 28 -17.18 -3.19 -11.85
N ALA A 29 -16.87 -2.77 -10.63
CA ALA A 29 -17.28 -3.48 -9.43
C ALA A 29 -18.69 -3.05 -9.02
N ILE A 30 -19.49 -4.00 -8.55
CA ILE A 30 -20.79 -3.70 -7.95
C ILE A 30 -20.55 -3.09 -6.57
N LEU A 31 -20.43 -1.76 -6.52
CA LEU A 31 -20.04 -0.99 -5.31
C LEU A 31 -20.81 -1.38 -4.04
N PRO A 32 -22.14 -1.64 -4.08
CA PRO A 32 -22.86 -2.09 -2.90
C PRO A 32 -22.31 -3.38 -2.28
N ILE A 33 -21.89 -4.35 -3.10
CA ILE A 33 -21.33 -5.63 -2.63
C ILE A 33 -19.95 -5.39 -2.01
N VAL A 34 -19.14 -4.53 -2.62
CA VAL A 34 -17.82 -4.16 -2.08
C VAL A 34 -17.95 -3.49 -0.71
N TYR A 35 -18.92 -2.58 -0.55
CA TYR A 35 -19.17 -1.95 0.74
C TYR A 35 -19.68 -2.91 1.81
N GLU A 36 -20.56 -3.83 1.43
CA GLU A 36 -21.05 -4.89 2.32
C GLU A 36 -19.90 -5.78 2.79
N PHE A 37 -19.04 -6.23 1.86
CA PHE A 37 -17.83 -6.98 2.18
C PHE A 37 -16.96 -6.25 3.21
N TYR A 38 -16.62 -4.97 2.97
CA TYR A 38 -15.76 -4.22 3.89
C TYR A 38 -16.43 -3.84 5.22
N ALA A 39 -17.76 -3.78 5.27
CA ALA A 39 -18.49 -3.59 6.53
C ALA A 39 -18.40 -4.86 7.40
N ASN A 40 -18.54 -6.03 6.80
CA ASN A 40 -18.52 -7.32 7.48
C ASN A 40 -17.10 -7.78 7.82
N ALA A 41 -16.10 -7.44 7.00
CA ALA A 41 -14.69 -7.76 7.26
C ALA A 41 -14.13 -7.14 8.55
N LYS A 42 -14.75 -6.05 9.04
CA LYS A 42 -14.33 -5.40 10.30
C LYS A 42 -14.76 -6.14 11.55
N SER A 43 -15.70 -7.09 11.44
CA SER A 43 -16.35 -7.72 12.59
C SER A 43 -15.94 -9.17 12.84
N ILE A 44 -14.97 -9.73 12.11
CA ILE A 44 -14.67 -11.17 12.17
C ILE A 44 -13.20 -11.39 12.59
N GLU A 45 -12.98 -12.25 13.59
CA GLU A 45 -11.67 -12.84 13.94
C GLU A 45 -11.25 -13.92 12.91
N GLY A 46 -11.42 -13.67 11.61
CA GLY A 46 -11.23 -14.68 10.57
C GLY A 46 -11.17 -14.10 9.15
N GLU A 47 -10.79 -14.96 8.20
CA GLU A 47 -10.49 -14.61 6.80
C GLU A 47 -11.66 -14.89 5.84
N ILE A 48 -12.87 -15.10 6.37
CA ILE A 48 -14.07 -15.36 5.57
C ILE A 48 -15.16 -14.36 5.96
N VAL A 49 -15.78 -13.70 4.98
CA VAL A 49 -16.93 -12.81 5.19
C VAL A 49 -18.11 -13.21 4.32
N THR A 50 -19.31 -13.06 4.85
CA THR A 50 -20.52 -13.22 4.04
C THR A 50 -20.88 -11.91 3.35
N ALA A 51 -21.07 -11.93 2.02
CA ALA A 51 -21.62 -10.82 1.25
C ALA A 51 -22.70 -11.36 0.29
N ARG A 52 -23.93 -10.81 0.38
CA ARG A 52 -25.10 -11.28 -0.39
C ARG A 52 -25.38 -12.78 -0.26
N GLY A 53 -25.15 -13.34 0.93
CA GLY A 53 -25.36 -14.77 1.20
C GLY A 53 -24.29 -15.69 0.63
N ASN A 54 -23.22 -15.15 0.04
CA ASN A 54 -22.04 -15.92 -0.35
C ASN A 54 -20.92 -15.71 0.65
N GLU A 55 -20.21 -16.78 0.98
CA GLU A 55 -18.97 -16.70 1.74
C GLU A 55 -17.82 -16.31 0.80
N VAL A 56 -17.08 -15.28 1.19
CA VAL A 56 -15.92 -14.76 0.48
C VAL A 56 -14.71 -14.97 1.37
N ASP A 57 -13.88 -15.93 0.99
CA ASP A 57 -12.56 -16.15 1.57
C ASP A 57 -11.59 -15.08 1.02
N PHE A 58 -11.00 -14.32 1.92
CA PHE A 58 -10.01 -13.28 1.63
C PHE A 58 -8.69 -13.55 2.36
N SER A 59 -8.40 -14.82 2.67
CA SER A 59 -7.11 -15.25 3.19
C SER A 59 -5.96 -14.85 2.28
N ALA A 60 -4.77 -14.72 2.86
CA ALA A 60 -3.57 -14.40 2.11
C ALA A 60 -3.30 -15.40 0.97
N GLU A 61 -3.63 -16.68 1.16
CA GLU A 61 -3.51 -17.72 0.15
C GLU A 61 -4.40 -17.45 -1.06
N ILE A 62 -5.70 -17.21 -0.85
CA ILE A 62 -6.65 -16.93 -1.93
C ILE A 62 -6.27 -15.65 -2.67
N ILE A 63 -5.94 -14.57 -1.95
CA ILE A 63 -5.51 -13.31 -2.56
C ILE A 63 -4.24 -13.52 -3.39
N SER A 64 -3.24 -14.22 -2.86
CA SER A 64 -1.99 -14.48 -3.56
C SER A 64 -2.22 -15.31 -4.82
N GLY A 65 -3.07 -16.35 -4.75
CA GLY A 65 -3.47 -17.14 -5.90
C GLY A 65 -4.19 -16.31 -6.98
N MET A 66 -5.09 -15.41 -6.60
CA MET A 66 -5.80 -14.53 -7.53
C MET A 66 -4.87 -13.60 -8.32
N PHE A 67 -3.80 -13.12 -7.68
CA PHE A 67 -2.83 -12.22 -8.29
C PHE A 67 -1.58 -12.95 -8.81
N ASN A 68 -1.53 -14.28 -8.69
CA ASN A 68 -0.36 -15.11 -9.02
C ASN A 68 0.93 -14.60 -8.35
N LEU A 69 0.82 -14.23 -7.07
CA LEU A 69 1.94 -13.75 -6.27
C LEU A 69 2.68 -14.93 -5.63
N GLU A 70 4.01 -14.86 -5.60
CA GLU A 70 4.81 -15.79 -4.81
C GLU A 70 4.53 -15.64 -3.32
N ASP A 71 4.39 -16.77 -2.61
CA ASP A 71 4.29 -16.78 -1.16
C ASP A 71 5.57 -16.20 -0.53
N GLN A 72 5.44 -15.02 0.08
CA GLN A 72 6.56 -14.32 0.70
C GLN A 72 6.85 -14.83 2.13
N GLY A 73 6.04 -15.76 2.67
CA GLY A 73 6.24 -16.43 3.96
C GLY A 73 6.23 -15.54 5.21
N HIS A 74 6.28 -14.21 5.08
CA HIS A 74 6.35 -13.26 6.18
C HIS A 74 5.64 -11.94 5.89
N ASP A 75 4.83 -11.49 6.86
CA ASP A 75 4.28 -10.14 6.89
C ASP A 75 5.38 -9.12 7.24
N ASN A 76 6.04 -8.59 6.21
CA ASN A 76 6.99 -7.48 6.36
C ASN A 76 6.28 -6.15 6.64
N TYR A 77 5.00 -6.03 6.32
CA TYR A 77 4.21 -4.82 6.55
C TYR A 77 3.97 -4.58 8.06
N ALA A 78 3.57 -5.60 8.81
CA ALA A 78 3.49 -5.52 10.27
C ALA A 78 4.85 -5.22 10.92
N LYS A 79 5.95 -5.76 10.37
CA LYS A 79 7.31 -5.42 10.84
C LYS A 79 7.63 -3.95 10.59
N ILE A 80 7.27 -3.40 9.42
CA ILE A 80 7.49 -1.98 9.11
C ILE A 80 6.71 -1.11 10.10
N LEU A 81 5.42 -1.39 10.31
CA LEU A 81 4.57 -0.61 11.22
C LEU A 81 5.08 -0.62 12.66
N ASN A 82 5.56 -1.76 13.15
CA ASN A 82 5.92 -1.94 14.56
C ASN A 82 7.40 -1.67 14.87
N LYS A 83 8.33 -1.91 13.92
CA LYS A 83 9.78 -1.88 14.18
C LYS A 83 10.51 -0.73 13.48
N VAL A 84 9.97 -0.17 12.41
CA VAL A 84 10.61 0.96 11.71
C VAL A 84 10.18 2.27 12.36
N SER A 85 11.16 3.10 12.72
CA SER A 85 10.85 4.39 13.32
C SER A 85 10.18 5.34 12.33
N LEU A 86 9.23 6.13 12.81
CA LEU A 86 8.52 7.14 11.99
C LEU A 86 9.50 8.06 11.26
N LYS A 87 10.60 8.43 11.89
CA LYS A 87 11.65 9.25 11.29
C LYS A 87 12.28 8.59 10.05
N LYS A 88 12.54 7.28 10.08
CA LYS A 88 13.09 6.56 8.91
C LYS A 88 12.09 6.54 7.75
N ILE A 89 10.80 6.36 8.05
CA ILE A 89 9.73 6.44 7.06
C ILE A 89 9.69 7.86 6.46
N THR A 90 9.62 8.89 7.30
CA THR A 90 9.55 10.29 6.83
C THR A 90 10.73 10.66 5.94
N VAL A 91 11.96 10.36 6.35
CA VAL A 91 13.18 10.72 5.58
C VAL A 91 13.24 10.01 4.23
N THR A 92 12.67 8.80 4.13
CA THR A 92 12.63 8.06 2.87
C THR A 92 11.54 8.59 1.95
N VAL A 93 10.39 8.96 2.52
CA VAL A 93 9.15 9.25 1.77
C VAL A 93 9.00 10.74 1.45
N CYS A 94 9.63 11.64 2.21
CA CYS A 94 9.47 13.09 2.09
C CYS A 94 10.75 13.78 1.61
N CYS A 95 10.56 14.94 0.96
CA CYS A 95 11.62 15.89 0.64
C CYS A 95 12.18 16.54 1.91
N THR A 96 13.40 17.08 1.80
CA THR A 96 13.99 17.93 2.84
C THR A 96 13.50 19.37 2.71
N PRO A 97 13.25 20.09 3.83
CA PRO A 97 13.31 19.61 5.21
C PRO A 97 12.16 18.62 5.53
N THR A 98 12.50 17.56 6.26
CA THR A 98 11.52 16.50 6.61
C THR A 98 10.46 17.03 7.56
N PRO A 99 9.17 16.94 7.21
CA PRO A 99 8.09 17.37 8.08
C PRO A 99 7.89 16.39 9.24
N GLU A 100 7.28 16.89 10.31
CA GLU A 100 6.79 16.03 11.39
C GLU A 100 5.41 15.47 11.04
N TRP A 101 5.12 14.27 11.55
CA TRP A 101 3.77 13.72 11.49
C TRP A 101 2.84 14.55 12.37
N ALA A 102 1.73 15.05 11.81
CA ALA A 102 0.76 15.79 12.61
C ALA A 102 0.18 14.87 13.71
N SER A 103 0.08 15.39 14.94
CA SER A 103 -0.26 14.62 16.15
C SER A 103 -1.58 15.05 16.81
N LYS A 104 -2.44 14.05 17.09
CA LYS A 104 -2.87 13.65 18.45
C LYS A 104 -3.63 12.30 18.47
N THR A 105 -4.23 11.89 17.35
CA THR A 105 -5.01 10.63 17.24
C THR A 105 -4.78 9.88 15.92
N GLN A 106 -4.40 10.59 14.85
CA GLN A 106 -4.06 10.00 13.55
C GLN A 106 -2.77 10.60 13.03
N LYS A 107 -1.76 9.74 12.80
CA LYS A 107 -0.48 10.13 12.22
C LYS A 107 -0.70 10.38 10.72
N VAL A 108 -0.60 11.64 10.30
CA VAL A 108 -0.75 12.04 8.89
C VAL A 108 0.38 12.94 8.40
N LEU A 109 0.67 12.85 7.10
CA LEU A 109 1.59 13.73 6.35
C LEU A 109 0.87 14.36 5.16
N ASN A 110 1.25 15.59 4.79
CA ASN A 110 0.73 16.24 3.59
C ASN A 110 1.40 15.65 2.34
N THR A 111 0.62 15.33 1.30
CA THR A 111 1.18 14.81 0.04
C THR A 111 2.14 15.77 -0.67
N SER A 112 2.07 17.07 -0.38
CA SER A 112 2.97 18.07 -0.94
C SER A 112 4.43 17.83 -0.54
N CYS A 113 4.68 17.25 0.64
CA CYS A 113 6.03 17.01 1.14
C CYS A 113 6.69 15.76 0.55
N LEU A 114 5.95 14.93 -0.18
CA LEU A 114 6.45 13.67 -0.71
C LEU A 114 7.47 13.88 -1.82
N THR A 115 8.48 13.00 -1.87
CA THR A 115 9.39 12.93 -3.00
C THR A 115 8.64 12.55 -4.28
N ARG A 116 9.23 12.83 -5.45
CA ARG A 116 8.64 12.42 -6.74
C ARG A 116 8.38 10.91 -6.79
N GLU A 117 9.34 10.12 -6.32
CA GLU A 117 9.21 8.67 -6.24
C GLU A 117 8.05 8.23 -5.33
N ALA A 118 7.95 8.82 -4.13
CA ALA A 118 6.85 8.53 -3.22
C ALA A 118 5.48 8.91 -3.80
N LYS A 119 5.37 10.00 -4.57
CA LYS A 119 4.13 10.40 -5.25
C LYS A 119 3.69 9.40 -6.32
N VAL A 120 4.64 8.85 -7.08
CA VAL A 120 4.36 7.81 -8.08
C VAL A 120 3.81 6.56 -7.40
N TRP A 121 4.45 6.10 -6.33
CA TRP A 121 3.97 4.94 -5.57
C TRP A 121 2.65 5.20 -4.85
N LEU A 122 2.42 6.41 -4.36
CA LEU A 122 1.13 6.78 -3.78
C LEU A 122 0.00 6.70 -4.82
N LEU A 123 0.24 7.13 -6.06
CA LEU A 123 -0.75 7.00 -7.13
C LEU A 123 -1.09 5.53 -7.37
N PHE A 124 -0.08 4.68 -7.51
CA PHE A 124 -0.25 3.23 -7.67
C PHE A 124 -1.06 2.63 -6.50
N ILE A 125 -0.67 2.92 -5.25
CA ILE A 125 -1.38 2.44 -4.06
C ILE A 125 -2.84 2.90 -4.05
N ASN A 126 -3.10 4.18 -4.36
CA ASN A 126 -4.46 4.72 -4.33
C ASN A 126 -5.39 4.11 -5.39
N VAL A 127 -4.85 3.73 -6.54
CA VAL A 127 -5.63 3.11 -7.61
C VAL A 127 -5.81 1.62 -7.37
N SER A 128 -4.76 0.94 -6.90
CA SER A 128 -4.67 -0.52 -6.96
C SER A 128 -4.81 -1.23 -5.62
N ILE A 129 -4.34 -0.66 -4.51
CA ILE A 129 -4.19 -1.37 -3.23
C ILE A 129 -5.10 -0.78 -2.14
N MET A 130 -4.90 0.49 -1.81
CA MET A 130 -5.60 1.16 -0.71
C MET A 130 -6.12 2.52 -1.18
N PRO A 131 -7.37 2.58 -1.70
CA PRO A 131 -7.99 3.83 -2.13
C PRO A 131 -8.01 4.90 -1.04
N THR A 132 -7.95 6.18 -1.43
CA THR A 132 -7.99 7.30 -0.48
C THR A 132 -9.30 8.06 -0.59
N ARG A 133 -9.82 8.51 0.56
CA ARG A 133 -10.87 9.53 0.62
C ARG A 133 -10.30 10.95 0.65
N HIS A 134 -9.09 11.10 1.17
CA HIS A 134 -8.42 12.40 1.32
C HIS A 134 -7.15 12.41 0.47
N PRO A 135 -7.15 13.04 -0.72
CA PRO A 135 -6.00 12.99 -1.62
C PRO A 135 -4.83 13.84 -1.13
N ASN A 136 -5.08 14.79 -0.23
CA ASN A 136 -4.07 15.75 0.21
C ASN A 136 -3.19 15.24 1.36
N THR A 137 -3.55 14.12 1.98
CA THR A 137 -2.85 13.57 3.14
C THR A 137 -2.64 12.07 3.01
N ILE A 138 -1.54 11.56 3.57
CA ILE A 138 -1.31 10.13 3.74
C ILE A 138 -1.30 9.77 5.23
N ALA A 139 -1.96 8.66 5.57
CA ALA A 139 -1.87 8.04 6.89
C ALA A 139 -0.58 7.21 7.02
N LEU A 140 -0.21 6.85 8.26
CA LEU A 140 0.96 6.03 8.54
C LEU A 140 1.01 4.74 7.71
N ASP A 141 -0.11 4.05 7.59
CA ASP A 141 -0.24 2.80 6.83
C ASP A 141 0.26 2.94 5.38
N LYS A 142 -0.19 3.99 4.69
CA LYS A 142 0.28 4.31 3.33
C LYS A 142 1.73 4.74 3.31
N GLY A 143 2.17 5.52 4.30
CA GLY A 143 3.58 5.89 4.44
C GLY A 143 4.49 4.68 4.61
N ALA A 144 4.06 3.69 5.39
CA ALA A 144 4.75 2.42 5.61
C ALA A 144 4.80 1.57 4.34
N LEU A 145 3.69 1.48 3.58
CA LEU A 145 3.67 0.80 2.28
C LEU A 145 4.65 1.44 1.28
N ILE A 146 4.60 2.77 1.14
CA ILE A 146 5.52 3.50 0.24
C ILE A 146 6.97 3.27 0.68
N TYR A 147 7.25 3.31 1.99
CA TYR A 147 8.57 3.01 2.52
C TYR A 147 9.04 1.58 2.15
N GLY A 148 8.17 0.57 2.34
CA GLY A 148 8.47 -0.81 1.98
C GLY A 148 8.81 -0.96 0.50
N ILE A 149 8.00 -0.37 -0.38
CA ILE A 149 8.22 -0.38 -1.83
C ILE A 149 9.54 0.28 -2.22
N ILE A 150 9.86 1.45 -1.65
CA ILE A 150 11.11 2.15 -1.95
C ILE A 150 12.33 1.35 -1.44
N LYS A 151 12.19 0.58 -0.37
CA LYS A 151 13.26 -0.23 0.21
C LYS A 151 13.33 -1.66 -0.32
N GLY A 152 12.33 -2.11 -1.09
CA GLY A 152 12.24 -3.50 -1.55
C GLY A 152 12.08 -4.49 -0.39
N LEU A 153 11.22 -4.15 0.58
CA LEU A 153 10.92 -4.95 1.77
C LEU A 153 9.57 -5.65 1.67
#